data_AF-A0A183MDG5-F1
#
_entry.id   AF-A0A183MDG5-F1
#
_cell.length_a   1.000
_cell.length_b   1.000
_cell.length_c   1.000
_cell.angle_alpha   90.00
_cell.angle_beta   90.00
_cell.angle_gamma   90.00
#
_symmetry.space_group_name_H-M   'P 1'
#
loop_
_entity.id
_entity.type
_entity.pdbx_description
1 polymer ?
#
loop_
_entity_poly.entity_id
_entity_poly.type
_entity_poly.pdbx_seq_one_letter_code
_entity_poly.pdbx_strand_id
1 'polypeptide(L)' 'MWETSKASQIATEMRRYNLAVLGIRETYWTQAGQQRLNTREMLLYSGHEDKNDPHTQGVALMLFKEA' A
#
# COMPACT_ATOMS: atom_id res chain seq x y z
N MET A 1 5.09 9.57 1.41
CA MET A 1 4.31 9.74 0.17
C MET A 1 4.83 8.69 -0.81
N TRP A 2 3.97 7.77 -1.23
CA TRP A 2 4.36 6.63 -2.07
C TRP A 2 4.78 7.13 -3.47
N GLU A 3 5.92 6.66 -3.99
CA GLU A 3 6.38 7.04 -5.33
C GLU A 3 5.38 6.57 -6.39
N THR A 4 4.78 7.51 -7.12
CA THR A 4 3.75 7.23 -8.15
C THR A 4 4.21 6.18 -9.18
N SER A 5 5.51 6.16 -9.50
CA SER A 5 6.16 5.18 -10.38
C SER A 5 6.07 3.75 -9.82
N LYS A 6 6.41 3.56 -8.54
CA LYS A 6 6.36 2.26 -7.84
C LYS A 6 4.93 1.76 -7.71
N ALA A 7 3.95 2.65 -7.51
CA ALA A 7 2.52 2.29 -7.38
C ALA A 7 1.98 1.73 -8.68
N SER A 8 2.29 2.41 -9.78
CA SER A 8 1.85 2.02 -11.11
C SER A 8 2.38 0.65 -11.51
N GLN A 9 3.64 0.35 -11.18
CA GLN A 9 4.23 -0.97 -11.43
C GLN A 9 3.53 -2.07 -10.63
N ILE A 10 3.29 -1.86 -9.34
CA ILE A 10 2.59 -2.84 -8.50
C ILE A 10 1.15 -3.06 -8.98
N ALA A 11 0.42 -1.99 -9.32
CA ALA A 11 -0.94 -2.10 -9.86
C ALA A 11 -0.96 -2.89 -11.19
N THR A 12 0.05 -2.71 -12.03
CA THR A 12 0.18 -3.44 -13.30
C THR A 12 0.38 -4.94 -13.04
N GLU A 13 1.28 -5.32 -12.14
CA GLU A 13 1.51 -6.72 -11.79
C GLU A 13 0.30 -7.34 -11.07
N MET A 14 -0.38 -6.59 -10.19
CA MET A 14 -1.60 -7.03 -9.52
C MET A 14 -2.69 -7.44 -10.52
N ARG A 15 -2.88 -6.65 -11.58
CA ARG A 15 -3.80 -6.98 -12.69
C ARG A 15 -3.33 -8.16 -13.50
N ARG A 16 -2.03 -8.24 -13.78
CA ARG A 16 -1.44 -9.35 -14.53
C ARG A 16 -1.70 -10.69 -13.84
N TYR A 17 -1.62 -10.72 -12.52
CA TYR A 17 -1.94 -11.91 -11.72
C TYR A 17 -3.41 -12.01 -11.31
N ASN A 18 -4.26 -11.08 -11.77
CA ASN A 18 -5.69 -11.02 -11.46
C ASN A 18 -5.99 -11.09 -9.94
N LEU A 19 -5.18 -10.41 -9.13
CA LEU A 19 -5.35 -10.37 -7.68
C LEU A 19 -6.40 -9.34 -7.29
N ALA A 20 -7.27 -9.69 -6.32
CA ALA A 20 -8.22 -8.75 -5.72
C ALA A 20 -7.60 -7.96 -4.55
N VAL A 21 -6.68 -8.59 -3.82
CA VAL A 21 -5.97 -8.02 -2.66
C VAL A 21 -4.49 -8.38 -2.77
N LEU A 22 -3.62 -7.41 -2.52
CA LEU A 22 -2.17 -7.60 -2.46
C LEU A 22 -1.62 -7.00 -1.16
N GLY A 23 -0.95 -7.81 -0.35
CA GLY A 23 -0.22 -7.34 0.83
C GLY A 23 1.19 -6.85 0.46
N ILE A 24 1.56 -5.68 0.99
CA ILE A 24 2.85 -5.03 0.78
C ILE A 24 3.45 -4.74 2.14
N ARG A 25 4.65 -5.25 2.42
CA ARG A 25 5.40 -4.94 3.63
C ARG A 25 6.30 -3.73 3.34
N GLU A 26 6.08 -2.60 4.01
CA GLU A 26 6.91 -1.42 3.81
C GLU A 26 7.24 -0.72 5.12
N THR A 27 8.54 -0.57 5.37
CA THR A 27 9.09 -0.24 6.69
C THR A 27 9.13 1.26 6.99
N TYR A 28 8.43 2.10 6.23
CA TYR A 28 8.58 3.56 6.28
C TYR A 28 7.28 4.34 6.39
N TRP A 29 6.15 3.67 6.64
CA TRP A 29 4.92 4.37 6.98
C TRP A 29 4.92 4.72 8.46
N THR A 30 4.81 6.02 8.76
CA THR A 30 4.70 6.51 10.14
C THR A 30 3.25 6.72 10.56
N GLN A 31 2.29 6.57 9.65
CA GLN A 31 0.86 6.83 9.91
C GLN A 31 0.01 5.77 9.24
N ALA A 32 -1.22 5.62 9.71
CA ALA A 32 -2.24 4.85 9.04
C ALA A 32 -3.10 5.75 8.14
N GLY A 33 -3.52 5.23 6.99
CA GLY A 33 -4.34 5.98 6.06
C GLY A 33 -4.79 5.16 4.86
N GLN A 34 -5.51 5.84 3.98
CA GLN A 34 -5.98 5.28 2.72
C GLN A 34 -5.77 6.28 1.59
N GLN A 35 -5.44 5.77 0.41
CA GLN A 35 -5.24 6.57 -0.80
C GLN A 35 -5.76 5.82 -2.03
N ARG A 36 -6.53 6.51 -2.87
CA ARG A 36 -6.91 5.98 -4.19
C ARG A 36 -5.82 6.31 -5.20
N LEU A 37 -5.34 5.29 -5.91
CA LEU A 37 -4.37 5.47 -6.99
C LEU A 37 -5.10 5.91 -8.27
N ASN A 38 -4.38 6.64 -9.13
CA ASN A 38 -4.89 7.04 -10.46
C ASN A 38 -5.27 5.83 -11.34
N THR A 39 -4.74 4.67 -11.00
CA THR A 39 -5.00 3.40 -11.65
C THR A 39 -6.32 2.74 -11.20
N ARG A 40 -7.05 3.28 -10.20
CA ARG A 40 -8.32 2.80 -9.60
C ARG A 40 -8.19 1.82 -8.43
N GLU A 41 -6.99 1.37 -8.10
CA GLU A 41 -6.72 0.60 -6.89
C GLU A 41 -6.80 1.51 -5.65
N MET A 42 -7.21 0.92 -4.52
CA MET A 42 -7.16 1.57 -3.21
C MET A 42 -5.97 1.02 -2.43
N LEU A 43 -5.12 1.90 -1.92
CA LEU A 43 -4.02 1.58 -1.03
C LEU A 43 -4.45 1.91 0.40
N LEU A 44 -4.53 0.90 1.25
CA LEU A 44 -4.64 1.04 2.69
C LEU A 44 -3.24 0.87 3.26
N TYR A 45 -2.81 1.71 4.18
CA TYR A 45 -1.52 1.55 4.83
C TYR A 45 -1.67 1.80 6.32
N SER A 46 -0.84 1.09 7.06
CA SER A 46 -0.68 1.21 8.50
C SER A 46 0.78 1.49 8.77
N GLY A 47 1.02 2.38 9.69
CA GLY A 47 2.33 2.84 10.08
C GLY A 47 2.29 3.30 11.52
N HIS A 48 3.40 3.17 12.23
CA HIS A 48 3.47 3.55 13.62
C HIS A 48 4.13 4.93 13.75
N GLU A 49 3.50 5.84 14.51
CA GLU A 49 4.00 7.21 14.67
C GLU A 49 5.27 7.27 15.52
N ASP A 50 5.44 6.32 16.44
CA ASP A 50 6.62 6.28 17.30
C ASP A 50 7.82 5.65 16.58
N LYS A 51 8.80 6.48 16.23
CA LYS A 51 10.07 6.02 15.66
C LYS A 51 10.91 5.19 16.64
N ASN A 52 10.56 5.19 17.92
CA ASN A 52 11.26 4.44 18.97
C ASN A 52 10.58 3.10 19.31
N ASP A 53 9.39 2.81 18.77
CA ASP A 53 8.78 1.49 18.92
C ASP A 53 9.51 0.50 17.99
N PRO A 54 9.97 -0.67 18.48
CA PRO A 54 10.57 -1.69 17.63
C PRO A 54 9.67 -2.16 16.47
N HIS A 55 8.36 -1.91 16.49
CA HIS A 55 7.39 -2.20 15.43
C HIS A 55 7.33 -1.11 14.34
N THR A 56 8.50 -0.67 13.88
CA THR A 56 8.67 0.35 12.82
C THR A 56 8.14 -0.07 11.43
N GLN A 57 7.65 -1.30 11.27
CA GLN A 57 7.29 -1.81 9.96
C GLN A 57 5.82 -1.60 9.64
N GLY A 58 5.57 -0.63 8.76
CA GLY A 58 4.26 -0.46 8.16
C GLY A 58 3.86 -1.63 7.27
N VAL A 59 2.56 -1.84 7.18
CA VAL A 59 1.95 -2.78 6.23
C VAL A 59 0.97 -2.01 5.39
N ALA A 60 0.98 -2.28 4.09
CA ALA A 60 -0.01 -1.77 3.17
C ALA A 60 -0.76 -2.90 2.47
N LEU A 61 -2.02 -2.65 2.14
CA LEU A 61 -2.87 -3.49 1.33
C LEU A 61 -3.26 -2.70 0.08
N MET A 62 -3.06 -3.28 -1.09
CA MET A 62 -3.60 -2.75 -2.34
C MET A 62 -4.82 -3.57 -2.74
N LEU A 63 -5.91 -2.90 -3.07
CA LEU A 63 -7.22 -3.49 -3.40
C LEU A 63 -7.62 -3.08 -4.82
N PHE A 64 -8.07 -4.03 -5.64
CA PHE A 64 -8.61 -3.77 -6.98
C PHE A 64 -10.10 -4.15 -7.02
N LYS A 65 -10.94 -3.17 -7.39
CA LYS A 65 -12.42 -3.10 -7.22
C LYS A 65 -12.90 -2.85 -5.79
N GLU A 66 -14.08 -2.23 -5.70
CA GLU A 66 -14.89 -2.20 -4.47
C GLU A 66 -15.15 -3.65 -4.06
N ALA A 67 -14.70 -4.02 -2.87
CA ALA A 67 -15.18 -5.22 -2.20
C ALA A 67 -16.63 -5.00 -1.74
#